data_AF-A0A3N9N3H5-F1
#
_entry.id   AF-A0A3N9N3H5-F1
#
_cell.length_a   1.000
_cell.length_b   1.000
_cell.length_c   1.000
_cell.angle_alpha   90.00
_cell.angle_beta   90.00
_cell.angle_gamma   90.00
#
_symmetry.space_group_name_H-M   'P 1'
#
loop_
_entity.id
_entity.type
_entity.pdbx_description
1 polymer ?
#
loop_
_entity_poly.entity_id
_entity_poly.type
_entity_poly.pdbx_seq_one_letter_code
_entity_poly.pdbx_strand_id
1 'polypeptide(L)'
;MSGLEDRLADGQGISDIASVASFFVSRVDTVADKQLREKGKEKLTGKAAIANACLAYRHFLEESETDRWQTLLRRGAQVQRPLWASTSTKDPALNDILYVDELIAKDTVNTIPPSTLEAFKDHGRPSEKLLVNLKQADATLKAIADAGIDLNRITTDLIEDGVKKFAVSYSELLQAIDAKIKLIAK
;
A
#
# COMPACT_ATOMS: atom_id res chain seq x y z
N MET A 1 0.78 18.00 -1.48
CA MET A 1 1.50 19.27 -1.26
C MET A 1 0.56 20.44 -1.00
N SER A 2 -0.49 20.63 -1.82
CA SER A 2 -1.39 21.79 -1.74
C SER A 2 -1.94 22.11 -0.35
N GLY A 3 -2.38 21.13 0.43
CA GLY A 3 -2.84 21.39 1.80
C GLY A 3 -1.78 22.03 2.74
N LEU A 4 -0.48 21.81 2.50
CA LEU A 4 0.59 22.50 3.22
C LEU A 4 0.85 23.90 2.64
N GLU A 5 0.74 24.05 1.31
CA GLU A 5 0.89 25.34 0.62
C GLU A 5 -0.21 26.33 1.08
N ASP A 6 -1.47 25.88 1.09
CA ASP A 6 -2.63 26.66 1.54
C ASP A 6 -2.47 27.10 3.00
N ARG A 7 -2.02 26.19 3.87
CA ARG A 7 -1.79 26.49 5.29
C ARG A 7 -0.69 27.52 5.52
N LEU A 8 0.39 27.49 4.73
CA LEU A 8 1.42 28.52 4.77
C LEU A 8 0.89 29.87 4.27
N ALA A 9 0.02 29.88 3.25
CA ALA A 9 -0.61 31.10 2.75
C ALA A 9 -1.50 31.76 3.83
N ASP A 10 -2.12 30.96 4.69
CA ASP A 10 -2.87 31.41 5.88
C ASP A 10 -1.97 31.84 7.06
N GLY A 11 -0.64 31.85 6.88
CA GLY A 11 0.32 32.25 7.92
C GLY A 11 0.50 31.24 9.04
N GLN A 12 0.05 29.99 8.86
CA GLN A 12 0.13 28.94 9.87
C GLN A 12 1.36 28.05 9.68
N GLY A 13 1.94 27.55 10.78
CA GLY A 13 3.06 26.61 10.75
C GLY A 13 2.66 25.23 10.22
N ILE A 14 3.62 24.52 9.62
CA ILE A 14 3.42 23.19 9.02
C ILE A 14 4.29 22.08 9.64
N SER A 15 5.16 22.42 10.60
CA SER A 15 6.17 21.49 11.14
C SER A 15 5.59 20.31 11.92
N ASP A 16 4.39 20.47 12.48
CA ASP A 16 3.72 19.45 13.30
C ASP A 16 2.76 18.57 12.48
N ILE A 17 2.72 18.73 11.16
CA ILE A 17 1.82 17.97 10.30
C ILE A 17 2.53 16.73 9.79
N ALA A 18 2.06 15.58 10.23
CA ALA A 18 2.43 14.28 9.71
C ALA A 18 1.32 13.73 8.82
N SER A 19 1.71 13.01 7.75
CA SER A 19 0.77 12.30 6.89
C SER A 19 1.40 11.01 6.37
N VAL A 20 0.54 10.08 5.96
CA VAL A 20 0.90 8.84 5.30
C VAL A 20 0.01 8.62 4.08
N ALA A 21 0.55 8.03 3.03
CA ALA A 21 -0.21 7.59 1.87
C ALA A 21 -0.40 6.06 1.95
N SER A 22 -1.57 5.62 2.40
CA SER A 22 -1.85 4.19 2.58
C SER A 22 -2.06 3.50 1.23
N PHE A 23 -1.13 2.63 0.85
CA PHE A 23 -1.08 1.91 -0.41
C PHE A 23 -1.32 0.41 -0.18
N PHE A 24 -2.41 -0.13 -0.73
CA PHE A 24 -2.81 -1.53 -0.51
C PHE A 24 -2.02 -2.48 -1.41
N VAL A 25 -1.40 -3.50 -0.79
CA VAL A 25 -0.47 -4.42 -1.48
C VAL A 25 -1.15 -5.73 -1.86
N SER A 26 -1.47 -6.60 -0.90
CA SER A 26 -1.85 -8.01 -1.17
C SER A 26 -3.11 -8.19 -2.03
N ARG A 27 -3.98 -7.16 -2.09
CA ARG A 27 -5.22 -7.19 -2.89
C ARG A 27 -4.92 -7.28 -4.38
N VAL A 28 -3.82 -6.67 -4.82
CA VAL A 28 -3.39 -6.70 -6.23
C VAL A 28 -3.02 -8.11 -6.64
N ASP A 29 -2.13 -8.78 -5.90
CA ASP A 29 -1.73 -10.16 -6.21
C ASP A 29 -2.89 -11.15 -6.06
N THR A 30 -3.81 -10.94 -5.12
CA THR A 30 -5.00 -11.82 -5.00
C THR A 30 -5.77 -11.91 -6.33
N VAL A 31 -5.88 -10.79 -7.05
CA VAL A 31 -6.57 -10.73 -8.36
C VAL A 31 -5.63 -11.12 -9.49
N ALA A 32 -4.44 -10.54 -9.54
CA ALA A 32 -3.47 -10.77 -10.61
C ALA A 32 -3.01 -12.23 -10.65
N ASP A 33 -2.68 -12.82 -9.51
CA ASP A 33 -2.19 -14.20 -9.44
C ASP A 33 -3.25 -15.20 -9.87
N LYS A 34 -4.53 -14.94 -9.57
CA LYS A 34 -5.63 -15.79 -10.07
C LYS A 34 -5.62 -15.82 -11.60
N GLN A 35 -5.58 -14.65 -12.24
CA GLN A 35 -5.56 -14.55 -13.70
C GLN A 35 -4.25 -15.11 -14.31
N LEU A 36 -3.12 -14.93 -13.64
CA LEU A 36 -1.83 -15.49 -14.07
C LEU A 36 -1.84 -17.02 -14.05
N ARG A 37 -2.41 -17.65 -13.00
CA ARG A 37 -2.56 -19.12 -12.93
C ARG A 37 -3.48 -19.64 -14.02
N GLU A 38 -4.62 -18.98 -14.27
CA GLU A 38 -5.54 -19.35 -15.36
C GLU A 38 -4.88 -19.31 -16.74
N LYS A 39 -3.82 -18.52 -16.91
CA LYS A 39 -3.04 -18.38 -18.15
C LYS A 39 -1.74 -19.21 -18.16
N GLY A 40 -1.48 -20.05 -17.15
CA GLY A 40 -0.26 -20.86 -17.04
C GLY A 40 1.01 -20.03 -16.86
N LYS A 41 0.92 -18.91 -16.12
CA LYS A 41 2.00 -17.95 -15.86
C LYS A 41 2.36 -17.89 -14.36
N GLU A 42 2.38 -19.04 -13.70
CA GLU A 42 2.65 -19.18 -12.26
C GLU A 42 3.98 -18.56 -11.83
N LYS A 43 4.99 -18.51 -12.73
CA LYS A 43 6.28 -17.87 -12.45
C LYS A 43 6.20 -16.35 -12.21
N LEU A 44 5.06 -15.73 -12.51
CA LEU A 44 4.81 -14.31 -12.31
C LEU A 44 3.95 -14.02 -11.06
N THR A 45 3.45 -15.04 -10.36
CA THR A 45 2.61 -14.83 -9.16
C THR A 45 3.40 -14.21 -8.01
N GLY A 46 2.74 -13.41 -7.19
CA GLY A 46 3.35 -12.71 -6.05
C GLY A 46 4.27 -11.55 -6.45
N LYS A 47 4.28 -11.13 -7.71
CA LYS A 47 5.17 -10.07 -8.22
C LYS A 47 4.45 -8.77 -8.56
N ALA A 48 3.16 -8.81 -8.87
CA ALA A 48 2.42 -7.65 -9.37
C ALA A 48 2.31 -6.56 -8.29
N ALA A 49 1.95 -6.95 -7.07
CA ALA A 49 1.80 -6.01 -5.95
C ALA A 49 3.13 -5.37 -5.55
N ILE A 50 4.22 -6.14 -5.51
CA ILE A 50 5.56 -5.63 -5.17
C ILE A 50 6.03 -4.64 -6.23
N ALA A 51 5.92 -5.00 -7.51
CA ALA A 51 6.33 -4.12 -8.60
C ALA A 51 5.48 -2.83 -8.65
N ASN A 52 4.17 -2.93 -8.37
CA ASN A 52 3.30 -1.77 -8.24
C ASN A 52 3.70 -0.85 -7.07
N ALA A 53 4.01 -1.42 -5.89
CA ALA A 53 4.49 -0.68 -4.74
C ALA A 53 5.86 -0.03 -5.00
N CYS A 54 6.72 -0.68 -5.77
CA CYS A 54 7.99 -0.10 -6.22
C CYS A 54 7.75 1.16 -7.06
N LEU A 55 6.80 1.14 -8.01
CA LEU A 55 6.46 2.34 -8.78
C LEU A 55 5.91 3.47 -7.90
N ALA A 56 5.08 3.14 -6.91
CA ALA A 56 4.58 4.12 -5.94
C ALA A 56 5.72 4.75 -5.12
N TYR A 57 6.70 3.95 -4.70
CA TYR A 57 7.89 4.46 -4.02
C TYR A 57 8.78 5.31 -4.94
N ARG A 58 8.91 4.94 -6.21
CA ARG A 58 9.62 5.77 -7.21
C ARG A 58 9.00 7.15 -7.32
N HIS A 59 7.68 7.21 -7.48
CA HIS A 59 6.94 8.45 -7.55
C HIS A 59 7.09 9.27 -6.27
N PHE A 60 7.11 8.63 -5.10
CA PHE A 60 7.41 9.31 -3.84
C PHE A 60 8.80 9.97 -3.85
N LEU A 61 9.84 9.28 -4.32
CA LEU A 61 11.18 9.84 -4.46
C LEU A 61 11.20 11.02 -5.42
N GLU A 62 10.64 10.84 -6.63
CA GLU A 62 10.57 11.88 -7.66
C GLU A 62 9.85 13.14 -7.17
N GLU A 63 8.69 12.99 -6.51
CA GLU A 63 7.95 14.12 -5.94
C GLU A 63 8.73 14.82 -4.83
N SER A 64 9.50 14.08 -4.05
CA SER A 64 10.34 14.63 -2.98
C SER A 64 11.51 15.46 -3.50
N GLU A 65 11.90 15.30 -4.76
CA GLU A 65 12.98 16.05 -5.40
C GLU A 65 12.49 17.35 -6.08
N THR A 66 11.17 17.53 -6.21
CA THR A 66 10.60 18.72 -6.85
C THR A 66 10.88 20.02 -6.07
N ASP A 67 11.06 21.13 -6.78
CA ASP A 67 11.25 22.46 -6.16
C ASP A 67 10.09 22.87 -5.24
N ARG A 68 8.86 22.44 -5.59
CA ARG A 68 7.65 22.62 -4.78
C ARG A 68 7.82 21.94 -3.43
N TRP A 69 8.21 20.66 -3.41
CA TRP A 69 8.44 19.94 -2.17
C TRP A 69 9.61 20.50 -1.37
N GLN A 70 10.74 20.79 -2.04
CA GLN A 70 11.93 21.35 -1.39
C GLN A 70 11.64 22.70 -0.71
N THR A 71 10.72 23.50 -1.26
CA THR A 71 10.26 24.74 -0.63
C THR A 71 9.49 24.48 0.66
N LEU A 72 8.59 23.50 0.68
CA LEU A 72 7.86 23.10 1.89
C LEU A 72 8.80 22.49 2.94
N LEU A 73 9.75 21.67 2.51
CA LEU A 73 10.75 21.05 3.39
C LEU A 73 11.59 22.10 4.14
N ARG A 74 12.05 23.15 3.45
CA ARG A 74 12.76 24.28 4.08
C ARG A 74 11.90 25.07 5.08
N ARG A 75 10.58 24.94 5.01
CA ARG A 75 9.60 25.53 5.94
C ARG A 75 9.21 24.58 7.08
N GLY A 76 9.85 23.42 7.18
CA GLY A 76 9.65 22.45 8.25
C GLY A 76 8.70 21.31 7.93
N ALA A 77 8.22 21.17 6.69
CA ALA A 77 7.32 20.08 6.32
C ALA A 77 7.91 18.69 6.62
N GLN A 78 7.07 17.77 7.08
CA GLN A 78 7.41 16.34 7.18
C GLN A 78 6.98 15.61 5.91
N VAL A 79 7.78 14.65 5.43
CA VAL A 79 7.42 13.82 4.27
C VAL A 79 6.14 13.04 4.51
N GLN A 80 5.26 13.00 3.50
CA GLN A 80 4.14 12.07 3.49
C GLN A 80 4.67 10.67 3.15
N ARG A 81 4.86 9.85 4.18
CA ARG A 81 5.49 8.52 4.03
C ARG A 81 4.55 7.58 3.27
N PRO A 82 5.04 6.82 2.28
CA PRO A 82 4.31 5.66 1.76
C PRO A 82 4.05 4.68 2.90
N LEU A 83 2.80 4.23 3.03
CA LEU A 83 2.39 3.25 4.03
C LEU A 83 1.87 2.00 3.33
N TRP A 84 2.56 0.87 3.49
CA TRP A 84 2.16 -0.42 2.95
C TRP A 84 1.05 -1.03 3.81
N ALA A 85 -0.15 -1.10 3.24
CA ALA A 85 -1.35 -1.64 3.88
C ALA A 85 -1.71 -3.01 3.28
N SER A 86 -2.41 -3.83 4.07
CA SER A 86 -2.79 -5.19 3.65
C SER A 86 -1.57 -6.01 3.22
N THR A 87 -0.60 -6.17 4.11
CA THR A 87 0.69 -6.81 3.86
C THR A 87 0.81 -8.24 4.38
N SER A 88 -0.31 -8.87 4.75
CA SER A 88 -0.34 -10.33 4.93
C SER A 88 -0.43 -11.03 3.58
N THR A 89 0.45 -11.99 3.36
CA THR A 89 0.33 -12.95 2.27
C THR A 89 -0.97 -13.73 2.38
N LYS A 90 -1.70 -13.86 1.27
CA LYS A 90 -3.01 -14.55 1.21
C LYS A 90 -2.93 -15.93 0.58
N ASP A 91 -1.90 -16.18 -0.21
CA ASP A 91 -1.64 -17.47 -0.83
C ASP A 91 -0.67 -18.30 0.05
N PRO A 92 -1.08 -19.48 0.55
CA PRO A 92 -0.21 -20.37 1.29
C PRO A 92 1.00 -20.89 0.51
N ALA A 93 0.99 -20.82 -0.82
CA ALA A 93 2.14 -21.19 -1.65
C ALA A 93 3.24 -20.11 -1.67
N LEU A 94 2.93 -18.90 -1.20
CA LEU A 94 3.87 -17.79 -1.08
C LEU A 94 4.37 -17.70 0.37
N ASN A 95 5.54 -17.07 0.53
CA ASN A 95 6.10 -16.81 1.86
C ASN A 95 5.14 -15.92 2.68
N ASP A 96 4.83 -16.29 3.92
CA ASP A 96 3.86 -15.60 4.79
C ASP A 96 4.31 -14.18 5.21
N ILE A 97 5.60 -13.88 5.05
CA ILE A 97 6.20 -12.55 5.26
C ILE A 97 6.55 -11.80 3.97
N LEU A 98 6.17 -12.33 2.79
CA LEU A 98 6.56 -11.82 1.47
C LEU A 98 6.55 -10.28 1.36
N TYR A 99 5.42 -9.65 1.66
CA TYR A 99 5.30 -8.20 1.48
C TYR A 99 6.06 -7.39 2.52
N VAL A 100 6.21 -7.91 3.74
CA VAL A 100 6.99 -7.22 4.78
C VAL A 100 8.47 -7.24 4.41
N ASP A 101 8.96 -8.39 3.94
CA ASP A 101 10.37 -8.59 3.61
C ASP A 101 10.78 -7.84 2.33
N GLU A 102 9.91 -7.77 1.33
CA GLU A 102 10.21 -7.19 0.01
C GLU A 102 10.00 -5.67 -0.09
N LEU A 103 9.31 -5.04 0.87
CA LEU A 103 8.91 -3.62 0.80
C LEU A 103 9.61 -2.69 1.80
N ILE A 104 10.70 -3.15 2.41
CA ILE A 104 11.49 -2.33 3.34
C ILE A 104 12.26 -1.27 2.53
N ALA A 105 12.03 0.00 2.86
CA ALA A 105 12.80 1.15 2.36
C ALA A 105 12.74 2.32 3.35
N LYS A 106 13.69 3.25 3.23
CA LYS A 106 13.71 4.51 3.98
C LYS A 106 12.40 5.28 3.83
N ASP A 107 11.98 5.97 4.89
CA ASP A 107 10.81 6.86 4.90
C ASP A 107 9.49 6.18 4.52
N THR A 108 9.38 4.87 4.78
CA THR A 108 8.15 4.10 4.61
C THR A 108 7.60 3.61 5.95
N VAL A 109 6.31 3.25 5.95
CA VAL A 109 5.63 2.61 7.07
C VAL A 109 5.02 1.31 6.56
N ASN A 110 4.96 0.27 7.38
CA ASN A 110 4.19 -0.93 7.06
C ASN A 110 3.19 -1.18 8.20
N THR A 111 1.90 -1.26 7.88
CA THR A 111 0.87 -1.64 8.85
C THR A 111 0.67 -3.14 8.79
N ILE A 112 1.25 -3.83 9.75
CA ILE A 112 1.36 -5.29 9.77
C ILE A 112 0.38 -5.83 10.83
N PRO A 113 -0.45 -6.84 10.52
CA PRO A 113 -1.25 -7.50 11.55
C PRO A 113 -0.36 -8.35 12.48
N PRO A 114 -0.78 -8.60 13.73
CA PRO A 114 0.05 -9.29 14.73
C PRO A 114 0.65 -10.61 14.25
N SER A 115 -0.13 -11.45 13.54
CA SER A 115 0.37 -12.75 13.04
C SER A 115 1.52 -12.62 12.04
N THR A 116 1.43 -11.67 11.10
CA THR A 116 2.50 -11.41 10.12
C THR A 116 3.73 -10.79 10.81
N LEU A 117 3.53 -9.99 11.87
CA LEU A 117 4.64 -9.47 12.67
C LEU A 117 5.39 -10.57 13.41
N GLU A 118 4.67 -11.52 14.03
CA GLU A 118 5.30 -12.67 14.69
C GLU A 118 6.05 -13.56 13.70
N ALA A 119 5.48 -13.83 12.52
CA ALA A 119 6.19 -14.54 11.45
C ALA A 119 7.47 -13.81 11.02
N PHE A 120 7.42 -12.48 10.85
CA PHE A 120 8.60 -11.71 10.50
C PHE A 120 9.67 -11.68 11.60
N LYS A 121 9.27 -11.71 12.87
CA LYS A 121 10.23 -11.86 14.00
C LYS A 121 10.90 -13.23 14.02
N ASP A 122 10.17 -14.28 13.67
CA ASP A 122 10.66 -15.66 13.68
C ASP A 122 11.71 -15.89 12.58
N HIS A 123 11.41 -15.49 11.34
CA HIS A 123 12.26 -15.84 10.19
C HIS A 123 12.48 -14.73 9.15
N GLY A 124 12.11 -13.48 9.45
CA GLY A 124 12.36 -12.33 8.58
C GLY A 124 13.82 -11.86 8.55
N ARG A 125 14.22 -11.20 7.46
CA ARG A 125 15.59 -10.68 7.29
C ARG A 125 15.56 -9.23 6.80
N PRO A 126 15.60 -8.25 7.73
CA PRO A 126 15.56 -6.84 7.39
C PRO A 126 16.64 -6.46 6.37
N SER A 127 16.21 -6.02 5.19
CA SER A 127 17.07 -5.54 4.11
C SER A 127 16.27 -4.64 3.18
N GLU A 128 16.89 -3.63 2.57
CA GLU A 128 16.21 -2.67 1.68
C GLU A 128 15.91 -3.27 0.29
N LYS A 129 15.23 -4.41 0.26
CA LYS A 129 14.91 -5.15 -0.97
C LYS A 129 14.09 -4.34 -1.95
N LEU A 130 13.25 -3.43 -1.46
CA LEU A 130 12.46 -2.55 -2.31
C LEU A 130 13.35 -1.78 -3.29
N LEU A 131 14.52 -1.28 -2.87
CA LEU A 131 15.44 -0.56 -3.75
C LEU A 131 16.06 -1.45 -4.84
N VAL A 132 16.23 -2.74 -4.56
CA VAL A 132 16.68 -3.74 -5.54
C VAL A 132 15.54 -4.04 -6.52
N ASN A 133 14.35 -4.29 -6.00
CA ASN A 133 13.14 -4.58 -6.76
C ASN A 133 12.72 -3.41 -7.66
N LEU A 134 12.97 -2.17 -7.22
CA LEU A 134 12.71 -0.95 -7.96
C LEU A 134 13.36 -0.94 -9.34
N LYS A 135 14.56 -1.53 -9.48
CA LYS A 135 15.29 -1.64 -10.75
C LYS A 135 14.67 -2.62 -11.74
N GLN A 136 13.88 -3.57 -11.24
CA GLN A 136 13.24 -4.63 -12.03
C GLN A 136 11.72 -4.44 -12.17
N ALA A 137 11.15 -3.43 -11.49
CA ALA A 137 9.71 -3.21 -11.42
C ALA A 137 9.08 -3.05 -12.81
N ASP A 138 9.66 -2.21 -13.67
CA ASP A 138 9.11 -1.97 -15.02
C ASP A 138 9.15 -3.23 -15.89
N ALA A 139 10.25 -4.00 -15.83
CA ALA A 139 10.37 -5.27 -16.56
C ALA A 139 9.35 -6.31 -16.06
N THR A 140 9.10 -6.35 -14.75
CA THR A 140 8.12 -7.25 -14.15
C THR A 140 6.70 -6.86 -14.57
N LEU A 141 6.35 -5.57 -14.48
CA LEU A 141 5.03 -5.07 -14.91
C LEU A 141 4.81 -5.27 -16.40
N LYS A 142 5.85 -5.07 -17.21
CA LYS A 142 5.80 -5.41 -18.63
C LYS A 142 5.54 -6.89 -18.86
N ALA A 143 6.24 -7.79 -18.16
CA ALA A 143 6.01 -9.24 -18.29
C ALA A 143 4.59 -9.65 -17.87
N ILE A 144 4.03 -8.99 -16.86
CA ILE A 144 2.64 -9.18 -16.40
C ILE A 144 1.65 -8.67 -17.46
N ALA A 145 1.90 -7.50 -18.05
CA ALA A 145 1.09 -6.97 -19.14
C ALA A 145 1.15 -7.84 -20.40
N ASP A 146 2.35 -8.32 -20.78
CA ASP A 146 2.58 -9.23 -21.90
C ASP A 146 1.92 -10.61 -21.66
N ALA A 147 1.70 -11.00 -20.40
CA ALA A 147 0.88 -12.14 -20.02
C ALA A 147 -0.63 -11.88 -20.15
N GLY A 148 -1.05 -10.68 -20.57
CA GLY A 148 -2.44 -10.29 -20.76
C GLY A 148 -3.16 -9.94 -19.45
N ILE A 149 -2.42 -9.45 -18.45
CA ILE A 149 -2.98 -8.93 -17.20
C ILE A 149 -3.02 -7.40 -17.27
N ASP A 150 -4.21 -6.84 -17.14
CA ASP A 150 -4.41 -5.39 -17.11
C ASP A 150 -4.39 -4.89 -15.66
N LEU A 151 -3.23 -4.40 -15.22
CA LEU A 151 -3.08 -3.89 -13.87
C LEU A 151 -3.89 -2.62 -13.62
N ASN A 152 -4.09 -1.77 -14.62
CA ASN A 152 -4.89 -0.54 -14.48
C ASN A 152 -6.36 -0.87 -14.23
N ARG A 153 -6.88 -1.86 -14.94
CA ARG A 153 -8.22 -2.39 -14.67
C ARG A 153 -8.31 -2.99 -13.28
N ILE A 154 -7.36 -3.84 -12.90
CA ILE A 154 -7.33 -4.45 -11.56
C ILE A 154 -7.33 -3.38 -10.46
N THR A 155 -6.50 -2.35 -10.56
CA THR A 155 -6.44 -1.29 -9.54
C THR A 155 -7.70 -0.44 -9.52
N THR A 156 -8.31 -0.16 -10.68
CA THR A 156 -9.60 0.54 -10.77
C THR A 156 -10.71 -0.25 -10.08
N ASP A 157 -10.85 -1.54 -10.44
CA ASP A 157 -11.86 -2.43 -9.85
C ASP A 157 -11.65 -2.55 -8.32
N LEU A 158 -10.40 -2.65 -7.87
CA LEU A 158 -10.06 -2.72 -6.44
C LEU A 158 -10.40 -1.44 -5.65
N ILE A 159 -10.34 -0.27 -6.29
CA ILE A 159 -10.77 1.00 -5.67
C ILE A 159 -12.29 0.97 -5.48
N GLU A 160 -13.06 0.64 -6.53
CA GLU A 160 -14.51 0.58 -6.44
C GLU A 160 -14.99 -0.44 -5.39
N ASP A 161 -14.44 -1.65 -5.43
CA ASP A 161 -14.73 -2.70 -4.46
C ASP A 161 -14.29 -2.31 -3.05
N GLY A 162 -13.17 -1.60 -2.93
CA GLY A 162 -12.66 -1.07 -1.67
C GLY A 162 -13.68 -0.15 -1.01
N VAL A 163 -14.17 0.86 -1.74
CA VAL A 163 -15.17 1.82 -1.24
C VAL A 163 -16.45 1.10 -0.81
N LYS A 164 -16.96 0.17 -1.63
CA LYS A 164 -18.15 -0.62 -1.31
C LYS A 164 -17.97 -1.42 -0.02
N LYS A 165 -16.84 -2.14 0.12
CA LYS A 165 -16.55 -2.94 1.32
C LYS A 165 -16.45 -2.08 2.58
N PHE A 166 -15.82 -0.92 2.52
CA PHE A 166 -15.76 0.00 3.66
C PHE A 166 -17.15 0.51 4.06
N ALA A 167 -17.99 0.88 3.10
CA ALA A 167 -19.37 1.33 3.37
C ALA A 167 -20.22 0.23 4.02
N VAL A 168 -20.08 -1.01 3.56
CA VAL A 168 -20.77 -2.18 4.14
C VAL A 168 -20.29 -2.42 5.57
N SER A 169 -18.97 -2.52 5.81
CA SER A 169 -18.44 -2.74 7.16
C SER A 169 -18.81 -1.63 8.14
N TYR A 170 -18.91 -0.38 7.67
CA TYR A 170 -19.40 0.74 8.49
C TYR A 170 -20.89 0.59 8.84
N SER A 171 -21.71 0.17 7.88
CA SER A 171 -23.15 -0.08 8.10
C SER A 171 -23.37 -1.22 9.11
N GLU A 172 -22.60 -2.30 9.00
CA GLU A 172 -22.62 -3.42 9.94
C GLU A 172 -22.23 -2.99 11.36
N LEU A 173 -21.21 -2.13 11.50
CA LEU A 173 -20.83 -1.56 12.79
C LEU A 173 -21.98 -0.77 13.43
N LEU A 174 -22.66 0.08 12.66
CA LEU A 174 -23.79 0.86 13.16
C LEU A 174 -24.97 -0.04 13.59
N GLN A 175 -25.27 -1.09 12.82
CA GLN A 175 -26.29 -2.06 13.18
C GLN A 175 -25.95 -2.80 14.48
N ALA A 176 -24.68 -3.18 14.67
CA ALA A 176 -24.23 -3.82 15.90
C ALA A 176 -24.37 -2.90 17.13
N ILE A 177 -24.05 -1.61 16.97
CA ILE A 177 -24.24 -0.60 18.03
C ILE A 177 -25.73 -0.43 18.36
N ASP A 178 -26.59 -0.28 17.35
CA ASP A 178 -28.05 -0.13 17.54
C ASP A 178 -28.66 -1.35 18.26
N ALA A 179 -28.26 -2.56 17.85
CA ALA A 179 -28.67 -3.79 18.52
C ALA A 179 -28.26 -3.80 20.00
N LYS A 180 -27.06 -3.32 20.33
CA LYS A 180 -26.59 -3.24 21.70
C LYS A 180 -27.32 -2.18 22.52
N ILE A 181 -27.63 -1.02 21.94
CA ILE A 181 -28.44 0.03 22.58
C ILE A 181 -29.82 -0.52 22.95
N LYS A 182 -30.50 -1.19 22.01
CA LYS A 182 -31.83 -1.80 22.23
C LYS A 182 -31.83 -2.87 23.32
N LEU A 183 -30.74 -3.61 23.46
CA LEU A 183 -30.58 -4.62 24.50
C LEU A 183 -30.47 -3.98 25.90
N ILE A 184 -29.72 -2.88 26.02
CA ILE A 184 -29.44 -2.22 27.31
C ILE A 184 -30.61 -1.31 27.75
N ALA A 185 -31.41 -0.80 26.81
CA ALA A 185 -32.56 0.06 27.11
C ALA A 185 -33.78 -0.68 27.68
N LYS A 186 -33.70 -2.01 27.87
CA LYS A 186 -34.70 -2.83 28.56
C LYS A 186 -34.30 -3.04 30.01
#